data_AF-U1G5Q9-F1
#
_entry.id   AF-U1G5Q9-F1
#
_cell.length_a   1.000
_cell.length_b   1.000
_cell.length_c   1.000
_cell.angle_alpha   90.00
_cell.angle_beta   90.00
_cell.angle_gamma   90.00
#
_symmetry.space_group_name_H-M   'P 1'
#
loop_
_entity.id
_entity.type
_entity.pdbx_description
1 polymer ?
#
loop_
_entity_poly.entity_id
_entity_poly.type
_entity_poly.pdbx_seq_one_letter_code
_entity_poly.pdbx_strand_id
1 'polypeptide(L)'
;MSTPVGITVPKMLPITGTWTLPLTAYLYLLSVRVSLLRIDSKKYVGNKTSEAEAAGNKPDPLEVAIRSHANFVENVPMALLAAAIVELNGGNRKILNGGLAALLLFRILHVEFGMRGAHADGPGRLIGHAGTAGFLGGMSAYAVYLVKGYWGF
;
A
#
# COMPACT_ATOMS: atom_id res chain seq x y z
N MET A 1 -24.54 -9.87 39.47
CA MET A 1 -23.97 -9.86 38.10
C MET A 1 -24.59 -8.68 37.38
N SER A 2 -23.84 -7.60 37.21
CA SER A 2 -24.29 -6.41 36.46
C SER A 2 -24.21 -6.70 34.97
N THR A 3 -25.34 -6.76 34.28
CA THR A 3 -25.37 -6.68 32.82
C THR A 3 -24.97 -5.26 32.42
N PRO A 4 -23.95 -5.06 31.56
CA PRO A 4 -23.64 -3.74 31.10
C PRO A 4 -24.73 -3.32 30.11
N VAL A 5 -25.57 -2.37 30.53
CA VAL A 5 -26.41 -1.59 29.62
C VAL A 5 -25.50 -0.59 28.92
N GLY A 6 -24.68 -1.09 28.01
CA GLY A 6 -23.88 -0.29 27.11
C GLY A 6 -24.47 -0.47 25.72
N ILE A 7 -24.87 0.62 25.07
CA ILE A 7 -25.11 0.64 23.63
C ILE A 7 -23.85 0.04 23.01
N THR A 8 -23.92 -1.19 22.49
CA THR A 8 -22.81 -1.80 21.77
C THR A 8 -22.69 -1.03 20.48
N VAL A 9 -21.89 0.05 20.48
CA VAL A 9 -21.57 0.79 19.28
C VAL A 9 -20.90 -0.22 18.34
N PRO A 10 -21.49 -0.51 17.17
CA PRO A 10 -20.87 -1.43 16.25
C PRO A 10 -19.48 -0.88 15.90
N LYS A 11 -18.45 -1.74 15.97
CA LYS A 11 -17.10 -1.34 15.56
C LYS A 11 -17.19 -0.83 14.12
N MET A 12 -16.79 0.42 13.91
CA MET A 12 -16.72 0.99 12.57
C MET A 12 -15.44 0.46 11.92
N LEU A 13 -15.54 0.05 10.65
CA LEU A 13 -14.39 -0.39 9.84
C LEU A 13 -13.57 -1.59 10.38
N PRO A 14 -14.17 -2.66 10.92
CA PRO A 14 -13.43 -3.79 11.49
C PRO A 14 -12.47 -4.46 10.48
N ILE A 15 -12.82 -4.50 9.20
CA ILE A 15 -11.99 -5.15 8.17
C ILE A 15 -10.84 -4.23 7.78
N THR A 16 -11.14 -2.99 7.40
CA THR A 16 -10.11 -2.01 7.03
C THR A 16 -9.13 -1.80 8.20
N GLY A 17 -9.65 -1.72 9.43
CA GLY A 17 -8.85 -1.66 10.65
C GLY A 17 -7.91 -2.84 10.85
N THR A 18 -8.37 -4.07 10.57
CA THR A 18 -7.54 -5.29 10.66
C THR A 18 -6.37 -5.23 9.68
N TRP A 19 -6.60 -4.79 8.44
CA TRP A 19 -5.56 -4.69 7.42
C TRP A 19 -4.65 -3.47 7.57
N THR A 20 -5.02 -2.51 8.42
CA THR A 20 -4.17 -1.34 8.69
C THR A 20 -2.85 -1.77 9.35
N LEU A 21 -2.88 -2.79 10.21
CA LEU A 21 -1.69 -3.32 10.90
C LEU A 21 -0.63 -3.85 9.92
N PRO A 22 -0.89 -4.85 9.06
CA PRO A 22 0.12 -5.39 8.16
C PRO A 22 0.59 -4.37 7.11
N LEU A 23 -0.31 -3.52 6.60
CA LEU A 23 0.07 -2.47 5.62
C LEU A 23 0.98 -1.41 6.25
N THR A 24 0.68 -0.98 7.47
CA THR A 24 1.51 -0.01 8.19
C THR A 24 2.85 -0.62 8.62
N ALA A 25 2.85 -1.89 9.05
CA ALA A 25 4.09 -2.60 9.36
C ALA A 25 5.02 -2.66 8.14
N TYR A 26 4.47 -2.91 6.95
CA TYR A 26 5.26 -2.92 5.72
C TYR A 26 5.74 -1.52 5.30
N LEU A 27 4.92 -0.48 5.47
CA LEU A 27 5.36 0.91 5.30
C LEU A 27 6.55 1.25 6.21
N TYR A 28 6.46 0.86 7.48
CA TYR A 28 7.52 1.10 8.46
C TYR A 28 8.81 0.39 8.05
N LEU A 29 8.72 -0.86 7.60
CA LEU A 29 9.86 -1.60 7.07
C LEU A 29 10.51 -0.88 5.87
N LEU A 30 9.72 -0.34 4.93
CA LEU A 30 10.23 0.45 3.81
C LEU A 30 10.93 1.74 4.27
N SER A 31 10.35 2.44 5.25
CA SER A 31 10.91 3.67 5.82
C SER A 31 12.23 3.43 6.57
N VAL A 32 12.29 2.35 7.36
CA VAL A 32 13.52 1.93 8.06
C VAL A 32 14.62 1.59 7.05
N ARG A 33 14.29 0.89 5.96
CA ARG A 33 15.27 0.58 4.90
C ARG A 33 15.87 1.84 4.27
N VAL A 34 15.05 2.85 3.96
CA VAL A 34 15.55 4.15 3.46
C VAL A 34 16.47 4.80 4.50
N SER A 35 16.08 4.79 5.77
CA SER A 35 16.85 5.39 6.86
C SER A 35 18.22 4.73 7.05
N LEU A 36 18.26 3.39 7.04
CA LEU A 36 19.50 2.62 7.15
C LEU A 36 20.45 2.90 5.97
N LEU A 37 19.93 2.95 4.74
CA LEU A 37 20.75 3.26 3.55
C LEU A 37 21.27 4.69 3.56
N ARG A 38 20.52 5.67 4.10
CA ARG A 38 21.01 7.05 4.26
C ARG A 38 22.15 7.15 5.28
N ILE A 39 22.04 6.41 6.39
CA ILE A 39 23.09 6.36 7.41
C ILE A 39 24.35 5.70 6.84
N ASP A 40 24.20 4.56 6.16
CA ASP A 40 25.30 3.81 5.55
C ASP A 40 26.04 4.62 4.47
N SER A 41 25.28 5.26 3.58
CA SER A 41 25.84 6.12 2.52
C SER A 41 26.28 7.50 3.00
N LYS A 42 26.08 7.85 4.28
CA LYS A 42 26.32 9.19 4.86
C LYS A 42 25.64 10.33 4.10
N LYS A 43 24.55 10.03 3.38
CA LYS A 43 23.78 10.98 2.57
C LYS A 43 22.40 11.19 3.16
N TYR A 44 22.34 12.12 4.09
CA TYR A 44 21.10 12.54 4.74
C TYR A 44 20.12 13.17 3.75
N VAL A 45 20.64 13.91 2.77
CA VAL A 45 19.87 14.54 1.68
C VAL A 45 20.47 14.06 0.36
N GLY A 46 19.61 13.55 -0.53
CA GLY A 46 20.02 12.99 -1.82
C GLY A 46 19.40 11.63 -2.11
N ASN A 47 19.51 11.22 -3.37
CA ASN A 47 18.87 10.01 -3.89
C ASN A 47 19.89 8.99 -4.42
N LYS A 48 21.18 9.28 -4.33
CA LYS A 48 22.26 8.42 -4.86
C LYS A 48 23.37 8.24 -3.85
N THR A 49 23.94 7.05 -3.68
CA THR A 49 25.00 6.70 -2.71
C THR A 49 26.38 7.27 -3.06
N SER A 50 26.71 7.47 -4.35
CA SER A 50 28.00 8.02 -4.82
C SER A 50 27.85 8.75 -6.17
N GLU A 51 28.66 9.78 -6.44
CA GLU A 51 28.76 10.36 -7.79
C GLU A 51 29.51 9.44 -8.77
N ALA A 52 30.41 8.59 -8.26
CA ALA A 52 31.24 7.68 -9.05
C ALA A 52 30.52 6.37 -9.46
N GLU A 53 29.40 6.02 -8.81
CA GLU A 53 28.61 4.83 -9.16
C GLU A 53 27.66 5.04 -10.34
N ALA A 54 27.56 6.26 -10.87
CA ALA A 54 26.88 6.54 -12.14
C ALA A 54 27.58 5.91 -13.37
N ALA A 55 28.74 5.26 -13.18
CA ALA A 55 29.52 4.61 -14.23
C ALA A 55 29.07 3.17 -14.55
N GLY A 56 28.08 2.62 -13.84
CA GLY A 56 27.57 1.27 -14.08
C GLY A 56 26.05 1.24 -14.26
N ASN A 57 25.59 0.43 -15.20
CA ASN A 57 24.18 0.23 -15.58
C ASN A 57 23.27 -0.37 -14.46
N LYS A 58 23.66 -0.25 -13.19
CA LYS A 58 22.97 -0.82 -12.03
C LYS A 58 22.19 0.27 -11.27
N PRO A 59 20.92 0.03 -10.91
CA PRO A 59 20.14 0.97 -10.12
C PRO A 59 20.76 1.20 -8.75
N ASP A 60 20.79 2.46 -8.31
CA ASP A 60 21.27 2.84 -6.99
C ASP A 60 20.35 2.28 -5.89
N PRO A 61 20.87 1.54 -4.89
CA PRO A 61 20.05 0.95 -3.84
C PRO A 61 19.24 1.97 -3.03
N LEU A 62 19.78 3.17 -2.79
CA LEU A 62 19.08 4.23 -2.07
C LEU A 62 17.94 4.78 -2.93
N GLU A 63 18.16 4.98 -4.22
CA GLU A 63 17.11 5.40 -5.16
C GLU A 63 15.95 4.40 -5.19
N VAL A 64 16.27 3.11 -5.32
CA VAL A 64 15.28 2.02 -5.33
C VAL A 64 14.46 2.00 -4.04
N ALA A 65 15.11 2.16 -2.88
CA ALA A 65 14.42 2.19 -1.59
C ALA A 65 13.50 3.41 -1.46
N ILE A 66 13.97 4.60 -1.84
CA ILE A 66 13.16 5.84 -1.83
C ILE A 66 11.94 5.70 -2.73
N ARG A 67 12.12 5.19 -3.96
CA ARG A 67 11.02 4.98 -4.91
C ARG A 67 10.01 3.94 -4.44
N SER A 68 10.49 2.86 -3.82
CA SER A 68 9.62 1.82 -3.24
C SER A 68 8.76 2.38 -2.09
N HIS A 69 9.36 3.18 -1.21
CA HIS A 69 8.66 3.84 -0.11
C HIS A 69 7.66 4.88 -0.62
N ALA A 70 8.09 5.79 -1.51
CA ALA A 70 7.23 6.81 -2.10
C ALA A 70 6.00 6.20 -2.79
N ASN A 71 6.21 5.18 -3.62
CA ASN A 71 5.10 4.51 -4.32
C ASN A 71 4.11 3.86 -3.34
N PHE A 72 4.57 3.38 -2.18
CA PHE A 72 3.68 2.85 -1.15
C PHE A 72 2.82 3.95 -0.53
N VAL A 73 3.44 5.07 -0.16
CA VAL A 73 2.76 6.23 0.46
C VAL A 73 1.77 6.90 -0.51
N GLU A 74 2.04 6.88 -1.81
CA GLU A 74 1.13 7.46 -2.82
C GLU A 74 -0.13 6.63 -3.03
N ASN A 75 -0.05 5.30 -2.92
CA ASN A 75 -1.14 4.41 -3.32
C ASN A 75 -1.92 3.82 -2.14
N VAL A 76 -1.23 3.38 -1.08
CA VAL A 76 -1.86 2.59 -0.02
C VAL A 76 -2.80 3.40 0.88
N PRO A 77 -2.50 4.65 1.25
CA PRO A 77 -3.46 5.48 1.98
C PRO A 77 -4.76 5.70 1.20
N MET A 78 -4.66 5.93 -0.11
CA MET A 78 -5.84 6.06 -0.97
C MET A 78 -6.60 4.74 -1.08
N ALA A 79 -5.90 3.61 -1.12
CA ALA A 79 -6.50 2.29 -1.15
C ALA A 79 -7.27 1.96 0.14
N LEU A 80 -6.71 2.31 1.30
CA LEU A 80 -7.38 2.19 2.59
C LEU A 80 -8.59 3.13 2.70
N LEU A 81 -8.50 4.34 2.16
CA LEU A 81 -9.63 5.27 2.09
C LEU A 81 -10.77 4.70 1.24
N ALA A 82 -10.48 4.19 0.05
CA ALA A 82 -11.48 3.56 -0.81
C ALA A 82 -12.12 2.34 -0.13
N ALA A 83 -11.32 1.48 0.52
CA ALA A 83 -11.82 0.33 1.26
C ALA A 83 -12.71 0.76 2.45
N ALA A 84 -12.34 1.82 3.16
CA ALA A 84 -13.14 2.37 4.26
C ALA A 84 -14.50 2.87 3.76
N ILE A 85 -14.54 3.59 2.64
CA ILE A 85 -15.79 4.06 2.03
C ILE A 85 -16.66 2.85 1.65
N VAL A 86 -16.10 1.83 0.99
CA VAL A 86 -16.82 0.60 0.63
C VAL A 86 -17.38 -0.09 1.87
N GLU A 87 -16.59 -0.23 2.93
CA GLU A 87 -17.01 -0.89 4.17
C GLU A 87 -18.13 -0.13 4.90
N LEU A 88 -18.05 1.21 4.96
CA LEU A 88 -19.09 2.06 5.55
C LEU A 88 -20.40 2.00 4.75
N ASN A 89 -20.33 1.82 3.44
CA ASN A 89 -21.51 1.67 2.57
C ASN A 89 -22.03 0.23 2.48
N GLY A 90 -21.61 -0.67 3.38
CA GLY A 90 -22.13 -2.04 3.45
C GLY A 90 -21.54 -2.99 2.41
N GLY A 91 -20.34 -2.71 1.91
CA GLY A 91 -19.63 -3.55 0.97
C GLY A 91 -19.39 -4.98 1.48
N ASN A 92 -19.25 -5.92 0.54
CA ASN A 92 -19.09 -7.33 0.86
C ASN A 92 -17.78 -7.59 1.62
N ARG A 93 -17.91 -8.19 2.80
CA ARG A 93 -16.79 -8.50 3.70
C ARG A 93 -15.72 -9.41 3.09
N LYS A 94 -16.10 -10.36 2.23
CA LYS A 94 -15.17 -11.26 1.54
C LYS A 94 -14.38 -10.51 0.48
N ILE A 95 -15.03 -9.61 -0.27
CA ILE A 95 -14.39 -8.77 -1.28
C ILE A 95 -13.39 -7.83 -0.63
N LEU A 96 -13.76 -7.19 0.49
CA LEU A 96 -12.86 -6.31 1.24
C LEU A 96 -11.64 -7.06 1.79
N ASN A 97 -11.83 -8.18 2.47
CA ASN A 97 -10.72 -8.97 3.00
C ASN A 97 -9.82 -9.51 1.89
N GLY A 98 -10.39 -10.12 0.85
CA GLY A 98 -9.63 -10.66 -0.26
C GLY A 98 -8.90 -9.55 -1.04
N GLY A 99 -9.54 -8.41 -1.23
CA GLY A 99 -8.95 -7.26 -1.90
C GLY A 99 -7.79 -6.65 -1.12
N LEU A 100 -7.94 -6.43 0.19
CA LEU A 100 -6.88 -5.86 1.03
C LEU A 100 -5.70 -6.84 1.19
N ALA A 101 -5.98 -8.15 1.26
CA ALA A 101 -4.96 -9.19 1.18
C ALA A 101 -4.20 -9.14 -0.14
N ALA A 102 -4.93 -9.09 -1.27
CA ALA A 102 -4.35 -8.99 -2.59
C ALA A 102 -3.52 -7.71 -2.76
N LEU A 103 -4.00 -6.57 -2.25
CA LEU A 103 -3.26 -5.31 -2.23
C LEU A 103 -1.91 -5.49 -1.52
N LEU A 104 -1.90 -6.03 -0.30
CA LEU A 104 -0.66 -6.29 0.44
C LEU A 104 0.29 -7.19 -0.36
N LEU A 105 -0.22 -8.26 -0.96
CA LEU A 105 0.57 -9.16 -1.81
C LEU A 105 1.16 -8.43 -3.02
N PHE A 106 0.38 -7.59 -3.72
CA PHE A 106 0.88 -6.77 -4.83
C PHE A 106 1.95 -5.78 -4.38
N ARG A 107 1.84 -5.20 -3.18
CA ARG A 107 2.88 -4.32 -2.61
C ARG A 107 4.18 -5.05 -2.31
N ILE A 108 4.09 -6.30 -1.82
CA ILE A 108 5.26 -7.14 -1.59
C ILE A 108 5.89 -7.55 -2.93
N LEU A 109 5.09 -8.02 -3.88
CA LEU A 109 5.54 -8.40 -5.23
C LEU A 109 6.22 -7.25 -5.98
N HIS A 110 5.66 -6.04 -5.89
CA HIS A 110 6.22 -4.84 -6.52
C HIS A 110 7.65 -4.56 -6.07
N VAL A 111 7.89 -4.61 -4.75
CA VAL A 111 9.17 -4.21 -4.16
C VAL A 111 10.16 -5.37 -4.18
N GLU A 112 9.79 -6.52 -3.63
CA GLU A 112 10.71 -7.64 -3.41
C GLU A 112 11.05 -8.39 -4.71
N PHE A 113 10.10 -8.49 -5.64
CA PHE A 113 10.26 -9.24 -6.90
C PHE A 113 10.30 -8.34 -8.15
N GLY A 114 10.11 -7.03 -7.99
CA GLY A 114 10.19 -6.04 -9.07
C GLY A 114 11.40 -5.14 -8.92
N MET A 115 11.29 -4.20 -7.97
CA MET A 115 12.25 -3.13 -7.75
C MET A 115 13.62 -3.62 -7.26
N ARG A 116 13.66 -4.73 -6.50
CA ARG A 116 14.92 -5.33 -6.01
C ARG A 116 15.55 -6.35 -6.95
N GLY A 117 14.93 -6.62 -8.11
CA GLY A 117 15.49 -7.49 -9.15
C GLY A 117 16.70 -6.84 -9.85
N ALA A 118 17.48 -7.64 -10.57
CA ALA A 118 18.57 -7.12 -11.40
C ALA A 118 18.01 -6.04 -12.36
N HIS A 119 18.64 -4.86 -12.37
CA HIS A 119 18.23 -3.69 -13.17
C HIS A 119 16.90 -3.01 -12.77
N ALA A 120 16.29 -3.36 -11.62
CA ALA A 120 15.00 -2.82 -11.18
C ALA A 120 13.83 -3.03 -12.19
N ASP A 121 14.00 -3.97 -13.12
CA ASP A 121 13.08 -4.30 -14.21
C ASP A 121 12.45 -5.69 -14.04
N GLY A 122 12.31 -6.16 -12.80
CA GLY A 122 11.62 -7.43 -12.53
C GLY A 122 10.13 -7.36 -12.93
N PRO A 123 9.54 -8.45 -13.43
CA PRO A 123 8.12 -8.49 -13.83
C PRO A 123 7.17 -8.18 -12.65
N GLY A 124 7.64 -8.36 -11.41
CA GLY A 124 6.92 -7.96 -10.20
C GLY A 124 6.57 -6.46 -10.16
N ARG A 125 7.34 -5.59 -10.85
CA ARG A 125 7.08 -4.15 -10.89
C ARG A 125 5.76 -3.86 -11.59
N LEU A 126 5.56 -4.45 -12.77
CA LEU A 126 4.34 -4.30 -13.58
C LEU A 126 3.15 -4.95 -12.89
N ILE A 127 3.30 -6.19 -12.43
CA ILE A 127 2.21 -6.93 -11.75
C ILE A 127 1.77 -6.18 -10.49
N GLY A 128 2.71 -5.73 -9.68
CA GLY A 128 2.41 -5.01 -8.44
C GLY A 128 1.79 -3.63 -8.68
N HIS A 129 2.22 -2.91 -9.73
CA HIS A 129 1.64 -1.62 -10.10
C HIS A 129 0.23 -1.78 -10.66
N ALA A 130 0.04 -2.67 -11.64
CA ALA A 130 -1.25 -2.97 -12.24
C ALA A 130 -2.24 -3.53 -11.21
N GLY A 131 -1.78 -4.40 -10.30
CA GLY A 131 -2.60 -4.92 -9.21
C GLY A 131 -3.05 -3.83 -8.23
N THR A 132 -2.16 -2.89 -7.89
CA THR A 132 -2.51 -1.75 -7.03
C THR A 132 -3.52 -0.82 -7.71
N ALA A 133 -3.30 -0.50 -9.00
CA ALA A 133 -4.22 0.32 -9.79
C ALA A 133 -5.59 -0.37 -9.97
N GLY A 134 -5.59 -1.68 -10.21
CA GLY A 134 -6.79 -2.49 -10.30
C GLY A 134 -7.57 -2.53 -8.99
N PHE A 135 -6.88 -2.62 -7.84
CA PHE A 135 -7.53 -2.52 -6.53
C PHE A 135 -8.17 -1.14 -6.33
N LEU A 136 -7.43 -0.06 -6.59
CA LEU A 136 -7.94 1.32 -6.44
C LEU A 136 -9.14 1.58 -7.34
N GLY A 137 -9.03 1.26 -8.63
CA GLY A 137 -10.12 1.41 -9.59
C GLY A 137 -11.31 0.54 -9.23
N GLY A 138 -11.06 -0.73 -8.86
CA GLY A 138 -12.10 -1.68 -8.47
C GLY A 138 -12.87 -1.26 -7.22
N MET A 139 -12.18 -0.86 -6.15
CA MET A 139 -12.82 -0.39 -4.92
C MET A 139 -13.54 0.94 -5.11
N SER A 140 -12.97 1.86 -5.90
CA SER A 140 -13.64 3.14 -6.21
C SER A 140 -14.91 2.93 -7.03
N ALA A 141 -14.86 2.07 -8.06
CA ALA A 141 -16.05 1.71 -8.84
C ALA A 141 -17.09 0.99 -7.97
N TYR A 142 -16.64 0.13 -7.04
CA TYR A 142 -17.55 -0.56 -6.13
C TYR A 142 -18.21 0.40 -5.14
N ALA A 143 -17.47 1.39 -4.61
CA ALA A 143 -18.02 2.45 -3.78
C ALA A 143 -19.12 3.22 -4.51
N VAL A 144 -18.85 3.62 -5.76
CA VAL A 144 -19.85 4.27 -6.63
C VAL A 144 -21.08 3.40 -6.83
N TYR A 145 -20.89 2.11 -7.12
CA TYR A 145 -22.00 1.17 -7.30
C TYR A 145 -22.90 1.06 -6.06
N LEU A 146 -22.33 1.08 -4.86
CA LEU A 146 -23.08 1.00 -3.61
C LEU A 146 -23.98 2.24 -3.39
N VAL A 147 -23.58 3.40 -3.88
CA VAL A 147 -24.33 4.67 -3.71
C VAL A 147 -25.16 5.07 -4.93
N LYS A 148 -25.29 4.21 -5.95
CA LYS A 148 -26.02 4.51 -7.19
C LYS A 148 -27.45 5.01 -6.97
N GLY A 149 -28.11 4.58 -5.90
CA GLY A 149 -29.48 5.03 -5.56
C GLY A 149 -29.59 6.50 -5.18
N TYR A 150 -28.48 7.17 -4.85
CA TYR A 150 -28.45 8.60 -4.54
C TYR A 150 -28.33 9.49 -5.78
N TRP A 151 -28.22 8.91 -6.99
CA TRP A 151 -27.95 9.66 -8.20
C TRP A 151 -29.23 10.22 -8.87
N GLY A 152 -30.40 9.90 -8.33
CA GLY A 152 -31.66 10.55 -8.72
C GLY A 152 -32.27 10.05 -10.03
N PHE A 153 -31.89 8.86 -10.50
CA PHE A 153 -32.50 8.16 -11.64
C PHE A 153 -32.81 6.71 -11.30
#